data_AF-A0A062WZK5-F1
#
_entry.id   AF-A0A062WZK5-F1
#
_cell.length_a   1.000
_cell.length_b   1.000
_cell.length_c   1.000
_cell.angle_alpha   90.00
_cell.angle_beta   90.00
_cell.angle_gamma   90.00
#
_symmetry.space_group_name_H-M   'P 1'
#
loop_
_entity.id
_entity.type
_entity.pdbx_description
1 polymer ?
#
loop_
_entity_poly.entity_id
_entity_poly.type
_entity_poly.pdbx_seq_one_letter_code
_entity_poly.pdbx_strand_id
1 'polypeptide(L)'
;MAAERRRDAHPYARPMLAACESRSAARGGDESTARAALDDMWDHLWNGPVMPGEVRIDEGQAVAQTAAILATLRDPASEKFAQRAVDAYLGSGRSANLGGSYNALARSYLHRAEPDPERATAATRSALEAVGDQRTSWVVGPAAKTWRTLDARWGTMPAVRELGEPVAAAQRPALTSGTNV
;
A
#
# COMPACT_ATOMS: atom_id res chain seq x y z
N MET A 1 13.99 -14.66 12.81
CA MET A 1 13.51 -13.80 11.69
C MET A 1 12.19 -14.32 11.11
N ALA A 2 11.44 -13.53 10.34
CA ALA A 2 10.18 -13.98 9.69
C ALA A 2 10.40 -15.22 8.80
N ALA A 3 11.52 -15.28 8.08
CA ALA A 3 11.92 -16.42 7.26
C ALA A 3 12.04 -17.74 8.05
N GLU A 4 12.59 -17.70 9.26
CA GLU A 4 12.73 -18.89 10.11
C GLU A 4 11.38 -19.38 10.62
N ARG A 5 10.48 -18.46 10.99
CA ARG A 5 9.14 -18.81 11.47
C ARG A 5 8.21 -19.29 10.35
N ARG A 6 8.52 -18.99 9.09
CA ARG A 6 7.69 -19.35 7.93
C ARG A 6 7.77 -20.83 7.56
N ARG A 7 8.93 -21.48 7.73
CA ARG A 7 9.14 -22.89 7.33
C ARG A 7 8.26 -23.86 8.11
N ASP A 8 7.99 -23.58 9.37
CA ASP A 8 7.18 -24.41 10.26
C ASP A 8 5.82 -23.78 10.58
N ALA A 9 5.43 -22.71 9.88
CA ALA A 9 4.18 -22.03 10.12
C ALA A 9 2.98 -22.87 9.66
N HIS A 10 1.86 -22.72 10.37
CA HIS A 10 0.58 -23.22 9.90
C HIS A 10 0.27 -22.65 8.49
N PRO A 11 -0.26 -23.44 7.54
CA PRO A 11 -0.50 -22.98 6.16
C PRO A 11 -1.32 -21.69 6.06
N TYR A 12 -2.25 -21.47 6.98
CA TYR A 12 -3.01 -20.23 7.11
C TYR A 12 -2.14 -18.97 7.31
N ALA A 13 -1.10 -19.07 8.14
CA ALA A 13 -0.25 -17.93 8.52
C ALA A 13 0.91 -17.70 7.54
N ARG A 14 1.30 -18.75 6.79
CA ARG A 14 2.42 -18.71 5.84
C ARG A 14 2.36 -17.55 4.83
N PRO A 15 1.26 -17.31 4.10
CA PRO A 15 1.23 -16.22 3.11
C PRO A 15 1.35 -14.84 3.76
N MET A 16 0.84 -14.66 4.98
CA MET A 16 1.01 -13.41 5.73
C MET A 16 2.47 -13.20 6.15
N LEU A 17 3.14 -14.24 6.63
CA LEU A 17 4.55 -14.17 6.99
C LEU A 17 5.43 -13.89 5.76
N ALA A 18 5.13 -14.53 4.63
CA ALA A 18 5.79 -14.29 3.35
C ALA A 18 5.61 -12.83 2.89
N ALA A 19 4.40 -12.27 2.98
CA ALA A 19 4.15 -10.86 2.69
C ALA A 19 4.94 -9.90 3.61
N CYS A 20 5.04 -10.22 4.90
CA CYS A 20 5.81 -9.44 5.87
C CYS A 20 7.32 -9.50 5.61
N GLU A 21 7.85 -10.66 5.25
CA GLU A 21 9.24 -10.88 4.86
C GLU A 21 9.55 -10.08 3.59
N SER A 22 8.71 -10.22 2.56
CA SER A 22 8.89 -9.50 1.30
C SER A 22 8.91 -7.98 1.50
N ARG A 23 7.98 -7.45 2.31
CA ARG A 23 7.94 -6.02 2.64
C ARG A 23 9.21 -5.56 3.36
N SER A 24 9.71 -6.36 4.30
CA SER A 24 10.93 -6.04 5.05
C SER A 24 12.15 -6.04 4.13
N ALA A 25 12.29 -7.06 3.29
CA ALA A 25 13.37 -7.19 2.32
C ALA A 25 13.35 -6.04 1.29
N ALA A 26 12.20 -5.72 0.72
CA ALA A 26 12.06 -4.63 -0.24
C ALA A 26 12.42 -3.26 0.37
N ARG A 27 12.06 -3.02 1.63
CA ARG A 27 12.47 -1.79 2.36
C ARG A 27 13.97 -1.76 2.67
N GLY A 28 14.58 -2.92 2.86
CA GLY A 28 16.02 -3.08 3.06
C GLY A 28 16.85 -3.05 1.76
N GLY A 29 16.20 -3.03 0.60
CA GLY A 29 16.88 -3.06 -0.71
C GLY A 29 17.30 -4.46 -1.17
N ASP A 30 16.93 -5.52 -0.45
CA ASP A 30 17.15 -6.90 -0.89
C ASP A 30 16.02 -7.32 -1.82
N GLU A 31 16.19 -6.98 -3.10
CA GLU A 31 15.22 -7.29 -4.15
C GLU A 31 15.03 -8.81 -4.33
N SER A 32 16.11 -9.58 -4.24
CA SER A 32 16.07 -11.03 -4.46
C SER A 32 15.19 -11.73 -3.42
N THR A 33 15.40 -11.43 -2.14
CA THR A 33 14.60 -11.97 -1.04
C THR A 33 13.17 -11.45 -1.11
N ALA A 34 12.96 -10.18 -1.50
CA ALA A 34 11.63 -9.62 -1.65
C ALA A 34 10.79 -10.37 -2.69
N ARG A 35 11.37 -10.69 -3.85
CA ARG A 35 10.71 -11.44 -4.92
C ARG A 35 10.46 -12.90 -4.53
N ALA A 36 11.46 -13.58 -3.99
CA ALA A 36 11.29 -14.97 -3.53
C ALA A 36 10.19 -15.11 -2.46
N ALA A 37 10.09 -14.14 -1.54
CA ALA A 37 9.02 -14.12 -0.55
C ALA A 37 7.64 -13.75 -1.14
N LEU A 38 7.58 -12.96 -2.22
CA LEU A 38 6.33 -12.75 -2.96
C LEU A 38 5.87 -14.03 -3.64
N ASP A 39 6.77 -14.74 -4.31
CA ASP A 39 6.45 -15.99 -4.99
C ASP A 39 5.91 -17.02 -3.99
N ASP A 40 6.58 -17.17 -2.84
CA ASP A 40 6.11 -18.06 -1.78
C ASP A 40 4.74 -17.67 -1.20
N MET A 41 4.42 -16.37 -1.11
CA MET A 41 3.08 -15.91 -0.72
C MET A 41 2.03 -16.40 -1.72
N TRP A 42 2.31 -16.27 -3.02
CA TRP A 42 1.41 -16.71 -4.10
C TRP A 42 1.24 -18.22 -4.14
N ASP A 43 2.31 -18.98 -3.96
CA ASP A 43 2.29 -20.45 -3.94
C ASP A 43 1.49 -21.02 -2.76
N HIS A 44 1.32 -20.22 -1.69
CA HIS A 44 0.69 -20.66 -0.44
C HIS A 44 -0.53 -19.83 -0.07
N LEU A 45 -1.24 -19.26 -1.05
CA LEU A 45 -2.52 -18.60 -0.79
C LEU A 45 -3.48 -19.55 -0.08
N TRP A 46 -4.08 -19.05 1.00
CA TRP A 46 -4.99 -19.86 1.81
C TRP A 46 -6.38 -19.89 1.18
N ASN A 47 -6.81 -21.09 0.78
CA ASN A 47 -8.12 -21.35 0.19
C ASN A 47 -9.10 -22.06 1.15
N GLY A 48 -8.72 -22.25 2.42
CA GLY A 48 -9.58 -22.89 3.43
C GLY A 48 -10.55 -21.93 4.12
N PRO A 49 -11.23 -22.37 5.18
CA PRO A 49 -12.20 -21.55 5.91
C PRO A 49 -11.56 -20.31 6.56
N VAL A 50 -12.39 -19.31 6.86
CA VAL A 50 -11.98 -18.12 7.61
C VAL A 50 -11.68 -18.53 9.05
N MET A 51 -10.48 -18.21 9.52
CA MET A 51 -10.08 -18.44 10.91
C MET A 51 -10.36 -17.19 11.75
N PRO A 52 -10.80 -17.32 13.02
CA PRO A 52 -11.02 -16.18 13.90
C PRO A 52 -9.73 -15.38 14.14
N GLY A 53 -9.83 -14.05 14.16
CA GLY A 53 -8.79 -13.15 14.67
C GLY A 53 -7.68 -12.74 13.70
N GLU A 54 -7.66 -13.22 12.46
CA GLU A 54 -6.55 -12.94 11.54
C GLU A 54 -7.00 -12.55 10.12
N VAL A 55 -6.20 -11.68 9.49
CA VAL A 55 -6.41 -11.19 8.13
C VAL A 55 -5.96 -12.26 7.13
N ARG A 56 -6.91 -12.94 6.50
CA ARG A 56 -6.65 -13.85 5.39
C ARG A 56 -5.97 -13.12 4.23
N ILE A 57 -4.83 -13.63 3.75
CA ILE A 57 -4.32 -13.25 2.42
C ILE A 57 -5.16 -13.98 1.36
N ASP A 58 -6.28 -13.36 0.96
CA ASP A 58 -6.97 -13.76 -0.27
C ASP A 58 -6.26 -13.21 -1.50
N GLU A 59 -6.68 -13.64 -2.69
CA GLU A 59 -6.09 -13.19 -3.95
C GLU A 59 -6.08 -11.67 -4.07
N GLY A 60 -7.18 -10.99 -3.71
CA GLY A 60 -7.23 -9.52 -3.73
C GLY A 60 -6.15 -8.88 -2.84
N GLN A 61 -5.94 -9.44 -1.64
CA GLN A 61 -4.88 -8.98 -0.75
C GLN A 61 -3.48 -9.32 -1.27
N ALA A 62 -3.30 -10.47 -1.90
CA ALA A 62 -2.05 -10.86 -2.55
C ALA A 62 -1.69 -9.89 -3.70
N VAL A 63 -2.67 -9.51 -4.53
CA VAL A 63 -2.52 -8.51 -5.61
C VAL A 63 -2.08 -7.16 -5.03
N ALA A 64 -2.76 -6.67 -3.99
CA ALA A 64 -2.42 -5.38 -3.38
C ALA A 64 -1.05 -5.36 -2.68
N GLN A 65 -0.68 -6.45 -2.01
CA GLN A 65 0.64 -6.61 -1.41
C GLN A 65 1.73 -6.63 -2.49
N THR A 66 1.50 -7.38 -3.56
CA THR A 66 2.39 -7.43 -4.74
C THR A 66 2.58 -6.03 -5.33
N ALA A 67 1.50 -5.28 -5.53
CA ALA A 67 1.55 -3.90 -6.01
C ALA A 67 2.44 -3.02 -5.11
N ALA A 68 2.23 -3.06 -3.80
CA ALA A 68 2.97 -2.23 -2.84
C ALA A 68 4.46 -2.60 -2.77
N ILE A 69 4.80 -3.89 -2.86
CA ILE A 69 6.17 -4.39 -2.84
C ILE A 69 6.88 -4.02 -4.14
N LEU A 70 6.28 -4.31 -5.29
CA LEU A 70 6.86 -3.96 -6.59
C LEU A 70 7.04 -2.45 -6.74
N ALA A 71 6.09 -1.63 -6.25
CA ALA A 71 6.26 -0.18 -6.23
C ALA A 71 7.45 0.26 -5.34
N THR A 72 7.84 -0.56 -4.36
CA THR A 72 9.02 -0.32 -3.48
C THR A 72 10.32 -0.67 -4.16
N LEU A 73 10.30 -1.74 -4.95
CA LEU A 73 11.39 -2.14 -5.81
C LEU A 73 11.50 -1.27 -7.09
N ARG A 74 10.53 -0.36 -7.32
CA ARG A 74 10.39 0.45 -8.54
C ARG A 74 10.24 -0.40 -9.81
N ASP A 75 9.65 -1.58 -9.66
CA ASP A 75 9.36 -2.47 -10.78
C ASP A 75 8.14 -1.94 -11.57
N PRO A 76 8.23 -1.81 -12.91
CA PRO A 76 7.12 -1.31 -13.73
C PRO A 76 5.85 -2.18 -13.67
N ALA A 77 5.96 -3.48 -13.35
CA ALA A 77 4.81 -4.34 -13.16
C ALA A 77 3.92 -3.89 -11.98
N SER A 78 4.45 -3.08 -11.05
CA SER A 78 3.69 -2.52 -9.93
C SER A 78 2.41 -1.82 -10.37
N GLU A 79 2.43 -1.11 -11.51
CA GLU A 79 1.27 -0.36 -12.00
C GLU A 79 0.09 -1.28 -12.32
N LYS A 80 0.34 -2.37 -13.04
CA LYS A 80 -0.69 -3.34 -13.42
C LYS A 80 -1.31 -4.00 -12.18
N PHE A 81 -0.49 -4.36 -11.19
CA PHE A 81 -0.98 -4.93 -9.94
C PHE A 81 -1.74 -3.88 -9.12
N ALA A 82 -1.28 -2.63 -9.08
CA ALA A 82 -1.95 -1.56 -8.35
C ALA A 82 -3.33 -1.26 -8.94
N GLN A 83 -3.45 -1.22 -10.27
CA GLN A 83 -4.74 -1.03 -10.93
C GLN A 83 -5.71 -2.18 -10.62
N ARG A 84 -5.25 -3.44 -10.75
CA ARG A 84 -6.06 -4.62 -10.37
C ARG A 84 -6.52 -4.57 -8.91
N ALA A 85 -5.65 -4.12 -8.00
CA ALA A 85 -5.98 -4.00 -6.59
C ALA A 85 -7.02 -2.89 -6.33
N VAL A 86 -6.90 -1.75 -7.01
CA VAL A 86 -7.92 -0.68 -6.96
C VAL A 86 -9.26 -1.23 -7.45
N ASP A 87 -9.30 -1.88 -8.61
CA ASP A 87 -10.53 -2.44 -9.18
C ASP A 87 -11.17 -3.48 -8.25
N ALA A 88 -10.36 -4.31 -7.60
CA ALA A 88 -10.84 -5.34 -6.67
C ALA A 88 -11.41 -4.77 -5.36
N TYR A 89 -10.91 -3.62 -4.89
CA TYR A 89 -11.34 -3.03 -3.62
C TYR A 89 -12.36 -1.90 -3.76
N LEU A 90 -12.59 -1.41 -4.97
CA LEU A 90 -13.63 -0.42 -5.24
C LEU A 90 -15.00 -0.99 -4.84
N GLY A 91 -15.74 -0.29 -3.98
CA GLY A 91 -17.05 -0.74 -3.49
C GLY A 91 -17.03 -1.92 -2.51
N SER A 92 -15.86 -2.46 -2.16
CA SER A 92 -15.74 -3.65 -1.28
C SER A 92 -15.95 -3.38 0.22
N GLY A 93 -15.99 -2.10 0.63
CA GLY A 93 -15.97 -1.70 2.04
C GLY A 93 -14.59 -1.81 2.72
N ARG A 94 -13.55 -2.30 2.04
CA ARG A 94 -12.17 -2.40 2.57
C ARG A 94 -11.36 -1.12 2.30
N SER A 95 -11.82 0.00 2.86
CA SER A 95 -11.26 1.35 2.66
C SER A 95 -9.74 1.46 2.79
N ALA A 96 -9.14 0.84 3.81
CA ALA A 96 -7.71 0.91 4.02
C ALA A 96 -6.92 0.17 2.92
N ASN A 97 -7.40 -1.00 2.48
CA ASN A 97 -6.80 -1.73 1.36
C ASN A 97 -6.91 -0.96 0.04
N LEU A 98 -8.04 -0.30 -0.20
CA LEU A 98 -8.22 0.59 -1.36
C LEU A 98 -7.22 1.76 -1.31
N GLY A 99 -7.09 2.44 -0.17
CA GLY A 99 -6.13 3.53 0.01
C GLY A 99 -4.67 3.08 -0.16
N GLY A 100 -4.32 1.89 0.32
CA GLY A 100 -3.02 1.26 0.09
C GLY A 100 -2.73 1.00 -1.40
N SER A 101 -3.75 0.57 -2.15
CA SER A 101 -3.65 0.27 -3.57
C SER A 101 -3.43 1.54 -4.39
N TYR A 102 -4.16 2.61 -4.07
CA TYR A 102 -3.92 3.94 -4.66
C TYR A 102 -2.53 4.50 -4.34
N ASN A 103 -2.01 4.28 -3.13
CA ASN A 103 -0.63 4.64 -2.81
C ASN A 103 0.40 3.88 -3.65
N ALA A 104 0.17 2.60 -3.93
CA ALA A 104 1.02 1.82 -4.82
C ALA A 104 0.95 2.38 -6.26
N LEU A 105 -0.24 2.72 -6.74
CA LEU A 105 -0.47 3.29 -8.07
C LEU A 105 0.18 4.67 -8.24
N ALA A 106 0.06 5.55 -7.24
CA ALA A 106 0.70 6.86 -7.26
C ALA A 106 2.23 6.74 -7.40
N ARG A 107 2.83 5.78 -6.70
CA ARG A 107 4.27 5.52 -6.77
C ARG A 107 4.68 4.89 -8.09
N SER A 108 3.88 3.99 -8.67
CA SER A 108 4.19 3.42 -9.98
C SER A 108 4.23 4.50 -11.05
N TYR A 109 3.30 5.46 -11.04
CA TYR A 109 3.33 6.62 -11.94
C TYR A 109 4.59 7.49 -11.81
N LEU A 110 5.12 7.63 -10.60
CA LEU A 110 6.36 8.36 -10.35
C LEU A 110 7.63 7.58 -10.73
N HIS A 111 7.55 6.25 -10.82
CA HIS A 111 8.68 5.38 -11.13
C HIS A 111 8.78 5.00 -12.62
N ARG A 112 7.83 5.45 -13.45
CA ARG A 112 7.93 5.35 -14.91
C ARG A 112 9.20 6.04 -15.43
N ALA A 113 9.68 5.58 -16.59
CA ALA A 113 10.77 6.24 -17.31
C ALA A 113 10.47 7.72 -17.59
N GLU A 114 9.22 8.00 -17.94
CA GLU A 114 8.63 9.34 -17.97
C GLU A 114 7.60 9.44 -16.83
N PRO A 115 7.97 10.04 -15.69
CA PRO A 115 7.05 10.17 -14.56
C PRO A 115 5.79 10.97 -14.90
N ASP A 116 4.65 10.52 -14.38
CA ASP A 116 3.35 11.18 -14.54
C ASP A 116 2.90 11.80 -13.21
N PRO A 117 3.33 13.05 -12.90
CA PRO A 117 3.03 13.70 -11.64
C PRO A 117 1.54 14.02 -11.46
N GLU A 118 0.81 14.23 -12.55
CA GLU A 118 -0.62 14.52 -12.50
C GLU A 118 -1.41 13.29 -12.06
N ARG A 119 -1.18 12.13 -12.71
CA ARG A 119 -1.81 10.88 -12.27
C ARG A 119 -1.35 10.44 -10.89
N ALA A 120 -0.09 10.66 -10.54
CA ALA A 120 0.41 10.38 -9.20
C ALA A 120 -0.30 11.24 -8.13
N THR A 121 -0.54 12.52 -8.44
CA THR A 121 -1.28 13.43 -7.57
C THR A 121 -2.73 12.96 -7.40
N ALA A 122 -3.41 12.64 -8.51
CA ALA A 122 -4.78 12.15 -8.48
C ALA A 122 -4.90 10.85 -7.65
N ALA A 123 -4.02 9.88 -7.88
CA ALA A 123 -4.01 8.64 -7.10
C ALA A 123 -3.70 8.90 -5.61
N THR A 124 -2.81 9.84 -5.28
CA THR A 124 -2.53 10.19 -3.87
C THR A 124 -3.76 10.81 -3.20
N ARG A 125 -4.52 11.65 -3.92
CA ARG A 125 -5.80 12.19 -3.44
C ARG A 125 -6.81 11.07 -3.18
N SER A 126 -7.00 10.17 -4.14
CA SER A 126 -7.91 9.03 -3.99
C SER A 126 -7.51 8.10 -2.84
N ALA A 127 -6.21 7.98 -2.54
CA ALA A 127 -5.75 7.22 -1.38
C ALA A 127 -6.24 7.82 -0.05
N LEU A 128 -6.23 9.15 0.07
CA LEU A 128 -6.70 9.87 1.25
C LEU A 128 -8.23 9.82 1.35
N GLU A 129 -8.93 10.03 0.23
CA GLU A 129 -10.39 9.94 0.15
C GLU A 129 -10.90 8.55 0.53
N ALA A 130 -10.22 7.48 0.11
CA ALA A 130 -10.62 6.12 0.40
C ALA A 130 -10.69 5.81 1.91
N VAL A 131 -9.78 6.40 2.72
CA VAL A 131 -9.75 6.20 4.17
C VAL A 131 -10.53 7.25 4.96
N GLY A 132 -10.81 8.41 4.35
CA GLY A 132 -11.57 9.50 4.97
C GLY A 132 -11.12 9.78 6.41
N ASP A 133 -12.08 9.85 7.32
CA ASP A 133 -11.83 10.14 8.74
C ASP A 133 -11.20 8.99 9.53
N GLN A 134 -11.14 7.76 9.00
CA GLN A 134 -10.47 6.65 9.66
C GLN A 134 -8.94 6.87 9.74
N ARG A 135 -8.39 7.75 8.88
CA ARG A 135 -7.00 8.26 8.91
C ARG A 135 -5.96 7.18 9.21
N THR A 136 -6.04 6.07 8.48
CA THR A 136 -5.17 4.92 8.70
C THR A 136 -3.71 5.29 8.43
N SER A 137 -2.84 5.17 9.45
CA SER A 137 -1.45 5.69 9.40
C SER A 137 -0.61 5.10 8.27
N TRP A 138 -0.82 3.83 7.92
CA TRP A 138 -0.11 3.16 6.83
C TRP A 138 -0.62 3.55 5.43
N VAL A 139 -1.70 4.34 5.33
CA VAL A 139 -2.15 4.99 4.09
C VAL A 139 -1.72 6.47 4.08
N VAL A 140 -1.98 7.21 5.16
CA VAL A 140 -1.67 8.64 5.26
C VAL A 140 -0.15 8.91 5.20
N GLY A 141 0.65 8.09 5.89
CA GLY A 141 2.11 8.25 5.90
C GLY A 141 2.73 8.14 4.50
N PRO A 142 2.45 7.07 3.74
CA PRO A 142 2.88 6.96 2.35
C PRO A 142 2.35 8.07 1.45
N ALA A 143 1.07 8.46 1.57
CA ALA A 143 0.49 9.55 0.79
C ALA A 143 1.25 10.87 1.01
N ALA A 144 1.57 11.20 2.26
CA ALA A 144 2.38 12.37 2.59
C ALA A 144 3.81 12.29 2.05
N LYS A 145 4.43 11.10 2.04
CA LYS A 145 5.74 10.89 1.43
C LYS A 145 5.69 11.09 -0.09
N THR A 146 4.66 10.60 -0.76
CA THR A 146 4.43 10.81 -2.19
C THR A 146 4.24 12.29 -2.49
N TRP A 147 3.39 13.00 -1.73
CA TRP A 147 3.22 14.44 -1.89
C TRP A 147 4.53 15.23 -1.73
N ARG A 148 5.34 14.95 -0.71
CA ARG A 148 6.66 15.61 -0.57
C ARG A 148 7.58 15.36 -1.77
N THR A 149 7.50 14.17 -2.37
CA THR A 149 8.27 13.85 -3.58
C THR A 149 7.76 14.63 -4.78
N LEU A 150 6.43 14.76 -4.90
CA LEU A 150 5.77 15.55 -5.94
C LEU A 150 6.13 17.03 -5.81
N ASP A 151 5.98 17.59 -4.62
CA ASP A 151 6.23 19.00 -4.32
C ASP A 151 7.69 19.41 -4.61
N ALA A 152 8.64 18.56 -4.22
CA ALA A 152 10.07 18.84 -4.43
C ALA A 152 10.48 18.99 -5.90
N ARG A 153 9.76 18.37 -6.85
CA ARG A 153 10.12 18.36 -8.28
C ARG A 153 9.10 19.04 -9.18
N TRP A 154 7.84 19.07 -8.76
CA TRP A 154 6.70 19.56 -9.54
C TRP A 154 5.80 20.51 -8.73
N GLY A 155 6.31 21.11 -7.65
CA GLY A 155 5.53 21.97 -6.74
C GLY A 155 4.97 23.25 -7.38
N THR A 156 5.33 23.61 -8.61
CA THR A 156 4.68 24.69 -9.36
C THR A 156 3.36 24.27 -10.02
N MET A 157 3.09 22.96 -10.15
CA MET A 157 1.84 22.45 -10.72
C MET A 157 0.66 22.69 -9.76
N PRO A 158 -0.47 23.26 -10.22
CA PRO A 158 -1.64 23.51 -9.37
C PRO A 158 -2.11 22.28 -8.60
N ALA A 159 -2.27 21.14 -9.30
CA ALA A 159 -2.72 19.90 -8.69
C ALA A 159 -1.82 19.42 -7.53
N VAL A 160 -0.50 19.58 -7.65
CA VAL A 160 0.47 19.18 -6.62
C VAL A 160 0.38 20.10 -5.39
N ARG A 161 0.21 21.41 -5.61
CA ARG A 161 0.04 22.39 -4.53
C ARG A 161 -1.27 22.16 -3.77
N GLU A 162 -2.36 21.95 -4.51
CA GLU A 162 -3.70 21.69 -3.97
C GLU A 162 -3.80 20.35 -3.23
N LEU A 163 -2.90 19.41 -3.48
CA LEU A 163 -2.79 18.17 -2.71
C LEU A 163 -2.18 18.39 -1.31
N GLY A 164 -1.45 19.49 -1.10
CA GLY A 164 -0.78 19.76 0.18
C GLY A 164 -1.76 19.96 1.34
N GLU A 165 -2.89 20.62 1.10
CA GLU A 165 -3.92 20.84 2.12
C GLU A 165 -4.55 19.53 2.64
N PRO A 166 -5.10 18.64 1.79
CA PRO A 166 -5.68 17.38 2.27
C PRO A 166 -4.64 16.46 2.92
N VAL A 167 -3.37 16.48 2.46
CA VAL A 167 -2.27 15.76 3.11
C VAL A 167 -2.03 16.31 4.52
N ALA A 168 -1.92 17.63 4.68
CA ALA A 168 -1.71 18.26 5.97
C ALA A 168 -2.89 18.01 6.93
N ALA A 169 -4.13 18.04 6.43
CA ALA A 169 -5.32 17.74 7.20
C ALA A 169 -5.34 16.27 7.69
N ALA A 170 -4.98 15.33 6.82
CA ALA A 170 -4.94 13.90 7.16
C ALA A 170 -3.84 13.55 8.18
N GLN A 171 -2.74 14.31 8.21
CA GLN A 171 -1.64 14.12 9.17
C GLN A 171 -1.94 14.66 10.58
N ARG A 172 -2.94 15.52 10.74
CA ARG A 172 -3.33 16.00 12.06
C ARG A 172 -3.95 14.86 12.86
N PRO A 173 -3.57 14.69 14.13
CA PRO A 173 -4.28 13.78 15.03
C PRO A 173 -5.78 14.07 14.96
N ALA A 174 -6.60 13.03 14.92
CA ALA A 174 -8.02 13.23 15.22
C ALA A 174 -8.09 13.92 16.58
N LEU A 175 -8.80 15.04 16.68
CA LEU A 175 -9.12 15.61 17.98
C LEU A 175 -9.79 14.49 18.77
N THR A 176 -9.14 14.01 19.82
CA THR A 176 -9.82 13.17 20.80
C THR A 176 -10.98 14.02 21.29
N SER A 177 -12.22 13.62 20.98
CA SER A 177 -13.39 14.19 21.64
C SER A 177 -13.08 14.18 23.13
N GLY A 178 -12.85 15.37 23.70
CA GLY A 178 -12.47 15.51 25.09
C GLY A 178 -13.48 14.75 25.92
N THR A 179 -12.97 13.78 26.68
CA THR A 179 -13.73 13.14 27.74
C THR A 179 -14.10 14.25 28.72
N ASN A 180 -15.38 14.61 28.75
CA ASN A 180 -15.96 15.33 29.87
C ASN A 180 -15.72 14.50 31.14
N VAL A 181 -15.01 15.07 32.10
CA VAL A 181 -15.17 14.80 33.53
C VAL A 181 -15.10 16.14 34.25
#